data_AF-K9ZUJ0-F1
#
_entry.id   AF-K9ZUJ0-F1
#
_cell.length_a   1.000
_cell.length_b   1.000
_cell.length_c   1.000
_cell.angle_alpha   90.00
_cell.angle_beta   90.00
_cell.angle_gamma   90.00
#
_symmetry.space_group_name_H-M   'P 1'
#
loop_
_entity.id
_entity.type
_entity.pdbx_description
1 polymer ?
#
loop_
_entity_poly.entity_id
_entity_poly.type
_entity_poly.pdbx_seq_one_letter_code
_entity_poly.pdbx_strand_id
1 'polypeptide(L)'
;SVCQGQTETGEKDAMFILENGATLSNVIIGASQAEGVHCKGTCTLNNVWWADVCEDAITLKQTSGTSYINGGGAFHASDKIVQFNGRGTVQIKDFYAEDYGKLVRSCGNCKDNGGPRNVVIQGSVAVDG
;
A
#
# COMPACT_ATOMS: atom_id res chain seq x y z
N SER A 1 -12.23 16.52 5.26
CA SER A 1 -11.21 15.48 5.04
C SER A 1 -11.06 14.67 6.31
N VAL A 2 -10.95 13.34 6.24
CA VAL A 2 -10.58 12.49 7.40
C VAL A 2 -9.07 12.28 7.49
N CYS A 3 -8.32 12.67 6.45
CA CYS A 3 -6.85 12.68 6.45
C CYS A 3 -6.28 13.53 7.58
N GLN A 4 -5.33 12.95 8.32
CA GLN A 4 -4.57 13.62 9.39
C GLN A 4 -3.07 13.69 9.05
N GLY A 5 -2.74 13.68 7.76
CA GLY A 5 -1.37 13.61 7.25
C GLY A 5 -0.69 12.30 7.65
N GLN A 6 0.55 12.39 8.12
CA GLN A 6 1.35 11.25 8.56
C GLN A 6 1.01 10.75 9.98
N THR A 7 -0.16 11.14 10.51
CA THR A 7 -0.65 10.63 11.79
C THR A 7 -1.33 9.29 11.56
N GLU A 8 -0.76 8.23 12.13
CA GLU A 8 -1.34 6.88 12.11
C GLU A 8 -2.65 6.86 12.92
N THR A 9 -3.76 6.64 12.22
CA THR A 9 -5.12 6.61 12.81
C THR A 9 -5.60 5.18 13.05
N GLY A 10 -4.97 4.23 12.36
CA GLY A 10 -5.10 2.79 12.56
C GLY A 10 -6.14 2.14 11.64
N GLU A 11 -6.17 0.80 11.68
CA GLU A 11 -6.96 -0.03 10.75
C GLU A 11 -8.45 0.33 10.67
N LYS A 12 -9.06 0.79 11.76
CA LYS A 12 -10.48 1.20 11.80
C LYS A 12 -10.81 2.38 10.86
N ASP A 13 -9.80 3.16 10.51
CA ASP A 13 -9.92 4.36 9.67
C ASP A 13 -9.43 4.09 8.23
N ALA A 14 -9.08 2.84 7.90
CA ALA A 14 -8.75 2.42 6.55
C ALA A 14 -9.97 2.46 5.62
N MET A 15 -9.80 2.92 4.38
CA MET A 15 -10.88 2.96 3.39
C MET A 15 -11.36 1.56 3.02
N PHE A 16 -10.45 0.59 2.99
CA PHE A 16 -10.77 -0.83 2.86
C PHE A 16 -9.92 -1.67 3.80
N ILE A 17 -10.57 -2.63 4.46
CA ILE A 17 -9.92 -3.70 5.21
C ILE A 17 -10.16 -4.99 4.43
N LEU A 18 -9.07 -5.59 3.93
CA LEU A 18 -9.11 -6.82 3.16
C LEU A 18 -8.64 -7.99 4.02
N GLU A 19 -9.54 -8.95 4.23
CA GLU A 19 -9.20 -10.21 4.88
C GLU A 19 -8.27 -11.07 4.00
N ASN A 20 -7.63 -12.07 4.61
CA ASN A 20 -6.68 -12.92 3.89
C ASN A 20 -7.31 -13.58 2.65
N GLY A 21 -6.65 -13.42 1.50
CA GLY A 21 -7.07 -13.91 0.18
C GLY A 21 -8.04 -12.99 -0.56
N ALA A 22 -8.47 -11.88 0.03
CA ALA A 22 -9.42 -10.97 -0.60
C ALA A 22 -8.82 -10.24 -1.81
N THR A 23 -9.71 -9.85 -2.73
CA THR A 23 -9.37 -9.08 -3.92
C THR A 23 -10.17 -7.79 -3.95
N LEU A 24 -9.50 -6.68 -4.25
CA LEU A 24 -10.12 -5.39 -4.58
C LEU A 24 -9.83 -5.07 -6.04
N SER A 25 -10.82 -4.62 -6.81
CA SER A 25 -10.62 -4.37 -8.23
C SER A 25 -11.44 -3.19 -8.74
N ASN A 26 -10.83 -2.39 -9.64
CA ASN A 26 -11.47 -1.27 -10.33
C ASN A 26 -12.04 -0.22 -9.35
N VAL A 27 -11.19 0.25 -8.44
CA VAL A 27 -11.55 1.23 -7.42
C VAL A 27 -10.70 2.48 -7.58
N ILE A 28 -11.33 3.65 -7.43
CA ILE A 28 -10.64 4.93 -7.30
C ILE A 28 -10.90 5.45 -5.89
N ILE A 29 -9.84 5.60 -5.12
CA ILE A 29 -9.84 6.20 -3.79
C ILE A 29 -9.46 7.67 -3.96
N GLY A 30 -10.44 8.53 -3.71
CA GLY A 30 -10.29 9.97 -3.85
C GLY A 30 -9.39 10.59 -2.78
N ALA A 31 -9.11 11.89 -2.93
CA ALA A 31 -8.43 12.68 -1.92
C ALA A 31 -9.20 12.68 -0.59
N SER A 32 -8.51 13.02 0.51
CA SER A 32 -9.05 13.04 1.88
C SER A 32 -9.25 11.69 2.58
N GLN A 33 -8.76 10.59 2.02
CA GLN A 33 -8.68 9.29 2.70
C GLN A 33 -7.80 9.39 3.97
N ALA A 34 -8.17 8.70 5.04
CA ALA A 34 -7.37 8.67 6.27
C ALA A 34 -6.21 7.68 6.10
N GLU A 35 -6.56 6.39 6.06
CA GLU A 35 -5.64 5.35 5.64
C GLU A 35 -6.19 4.61 4.43
N GLY A 36 -5.31 4.16 3.54
CA GLY A 36 -5.71 3.57 2.26
C GLY A 36 -6.31 2.17 2.41
N VAL A 37 -5.62 1.17 1.87
CA VAL A 37 -6.06 -0.23 1.88
C VAL A 37 -5.20 -1.03 2.85
N HIS A 38 -5.83 -1.66 3.84
CA HIS A 38 -5.16 -2.55 4.79
C HIS A 38 -5.41 -4.01 4.39
N CYS A 39 -4.35 -4.74 4.06
CA CYS A 39 -4.40 -6.17 3.83
C CYS A 39 -3.98 -6.93 5.09
N LYS A 40 -4.93 -7.62 5.74
CA LYS A 40 -4.69 -8.39 6.98
C LYS A 40 -3.94 -9.70 6.73
N GLY A 41 -4.03 -10.22 5.52
CA GLY A 41 -3.25 -11.35 5.02
C GLY A 41 -2.78 -11.08 3.59
N THR A 42 -2.55 -12.13 2.81
CA THR A 42 -2.31 -11.97 1.37
C THR A 42 -3.52 -11.31 0.73
N CYS A 43 -3.31 -10.42 -0.23
CA CYS A 43 -4.41 -9.76 -0.94
C CYS A 43 -4.02 -9.50 -2.39
N THR A 44 -5.02 -9.28 -3.24
CA THR A 44 -4.83 -8.88 -4.63
C THR A 44 -5.53 -7.55 -4.90
N LEU A 45 -4.79 -6.57 -5.37
CA LEU A 45 -5.31 -5.28 -5.81
C LEU A 45 -5.15 -5.22 -7.34
N ASN A 46 -6.26 -5.10 -8.07
CA ASN A 46 -6.23 -4.97 -9.53
C ASN A 46 -6.81 -3.62 -9.95
N ASN A 47 -6.03 -2.79 -10.64
CA ASN A 47 -6.50 -1.50 -11.16
C ASN A 47 -7.14 -0.64 -10.04
N VAL A 48 -6.39 -0.43 -8.96
CA VAL A 48 -6.78 0.44 -7.84
C VAL A 48 -5.97 1.73 -7.91
N TRP A 49 -6.66 2.86 -7.80
CA TRP A 49 -6.06 4.19 -7.93
C TRP A 49 -6.21 5.00 -6.64
N TRP A 50 -5.14 5.65 -6.21
CA TRP A 50 -5.15 6.64 -5.14
C TRP A 50 -4.86 8.01 -5.72
N ALA A 51 -5.87 8.87 -5.76
CA ALA A 51 -5.75 10.20 -6.35
C ALA A 51 -4.86 11.15 -5.54
N ASP A 52 -4.78 10.94 -4.22
CA ASP A 52 -3.95 11.70 -3.28
C ASP A 52 -3.76 10.86 -1.99
N VAL A 53 -2.51 10.50 -1.69
CA VAL A 53 -2.17 9.62 -0.58
C VAL A 53 -1.91 10.43 0.69
N CYS A 54 -2.69 10.18 1.74
CA CYS A 54 -2.59 10.87 3.02
C CYS A 54 -1.41 10.37 3.89
N GLU A 55 -1.54 9.16 4.42
CA GLU A 55 -0.57 8.52 5.30
C GLU A 55 0.23 7.49 4.48
N ASP A 56 -0.38 6.33 4.20
CA ASP A 56 0.00 5.42 3.13
C ASP A 56 -1.19 4.87 2.32
N ALA A 57 -0.88 4.44 1.09
CA ALA A 57 -1.89 3.93 0.16
C ALA A 57 -2.25 2.48 0.48
N ILE A 58 -1.25 1.67 0.83
CA ILE A 58 -1.39 0.23 1.00
C ILE A 58 -0.55 -0.22 2.20
N THR A 59 -1.20 -0.81 3.21
CA THR A 59 -0.53 -1.47 4.33
C THR A 59 -0.66 -3.00 4.21
N LEU A 60 0.49 -3.69 4.20
CA LEU A 60 0.58 -5.15 4.05
C LEU A 60 0.97 -5.83 5.37
N LYS A 61 0.06 -6.64 5.92
CA LYS A 61 0.23 -7.33 7.21
C LYS A 61 0.35 -8.85 7.08
N GLN A 62 0.44 -9.42 5.88
CA GLN A 62 0.58 -10.88 5.71
C GLN A 62 1.79 -11.43 6.47
N THR A 63 1.66 -12.62 7.05
CA THR A 63 2.75 -13.28 7.80
C THR A 63 3.61 -14.19 6.90
N SER A 64 3.13 -14.50 5.71
CA SER A 64 3.80 -15.29 4.66
C SER A 64 3.03 -15.15 3.34
N GLY A 65 3.52 -15.78 2.27
CA GLY A 65 2.86 -15.78 0.96
C GLY A 65 3.14 -14.52 0.15
N THR A 66 2.33 -14.30 -0.90
CA THR A 66 2.50 -13.21 -1.87
C THR A 66 1.22 -12.38 -1.95
N SER A 67 1.35 -11.08 -1.77
CA SER A 67 0.32 -10.10 -2.15
C SER A 67 0.63 -9.53 -3.53
N TYR A 68 -0.40 -9.20 -4.28
CA TYR A 68 -0.29 -8.72 -5.67
C TYR A 68 -0.90 -7.32 -5.80
N ILE A 69 -0.16 -6.43 -6.45
CA ILE A 69 -0.62 -5.09 -6.85
C ILE A 69 -0.44 -5.03 -8.37
N ASN A 70 -1.53 -5.15 -9.11
CA ASN A 70 -1.54 -5.29 -10.56
C ASN A 70 -2.25 -4.10 -11.22
N GLY A 71 -1.50 -3.28 -11.95
CA GLY A 71 -2.05 -2.06 -12.54
C GLY A 71 -2.46 -1.03 -11.48
N GLY A 72 -3.10 0.04 -11.92
CA GLY A 72 -3.47 1.14 -11.04
C GLY A 72 -2.31 2.10 -10.78
N GLY A 73 -2.48 2.98 -9.80
CA GLY A 73 -1.46 3.96 -9.48
C GLY A 73 -1.74 4.80 -8.25
N ALA A 74 -0.73 5.54 -7.81
CA ALA A 74 -0.83 6.45 -6.67
C ALA A 74 -0.13 7.77 -6.96
N PHE A 75 -0.73 8.87 -6.49
CA PHE A 75 -0.23 10.22 -6.60
C PHE A 75 -0.03 10.85 -5.22
N HIS A 76 0.91 11.78 -5.10
CA HIS A 76 1.08 12.70 -3.97
C HIS A 76 1.30 12.01 -2.61
N ALA A 77 2.09 10.94 -2.58
CA ALA A 77 2.39 10.22 -1.34
C ALA A 77 3.58 10.82 -0.59
N SER A 78 3.30 11.74 0.34
CA SER A 78 4.33 12.51 1.06
C SER A 78 5.41 11.67 1.78
N ASP A 79 5.12 10.43 2.17
CA ASP A 79 6.14 9.48 2.68
C ASP A 79 6.16 8.16 1.91
N LYS A 80 5.13 7.33 2.01
CA LYS A 80 5.15 5.95 1.48
C LYS A 80 3.86 5.57 0.77
N ILE A 81 3.99 4.87 -0.36
CA ILE A 81 2.84 4.27 -1.06
C ILE A 81 2.51 2.93 -0.39
N VAL A 82 3.48 2.00 -0.35
CA VAL A 82 3.29 0.67 0.25
C VAL A 82 4.08 0.54 1.55
N GLN A 83 3.36 0.39 2.66
CA GLN A 83 3.93 0.04 3.97
C GLN A 83 3.89 -1.48 4.17
N PHE A 84 5.07 -2.12 4.14
CA PHE A 84 5.19 -3.56 4.32
C PHE A 84 5.56 -3.89 5.78
N ASN A 85 4.52 -4.12 6.59
CA ASN A 85 4.64 -4.46 8.01
C ASN A 85 4.93 -5.94 8.24
N GLY A 86 4.31 -6.81 7.44
CA GLY A 86 4.35 -8.27 7.54
C GLY A 86 5.65 -8.94 7.07
N ARG A 87 5.52 -10.09 6.40
CA ARG A 87 6.57 -10.98 5.89
C ARG A 87 6.14 -11.61 4.56
N GLY A 88 7.08 -12.23 3.84
CA GLY A 88 6.79 -12.86 2.55
C GLY A 88 7.09 -11.92 1.40
N THR A 89 6.23 -11.88 0.38
CA THR A 89 6.48 -11.16 -0.87
C THR A 89 5.34 -10.20 -1.20
N VAL A 90 5.68 -9.04 -1.78
CA VAL A 90 4.75 -8.24 -2.57
C VAL A 90 5.25 -8.19 -4.01
N GLN A 91 4.36 -8.47 -4.95
CA GLN A 91 4.60 -8.28 -6.38
C GLN A 91 3.82 -7.06 -6.86
N ILE A 92 4.54 -6.06 -7.35
CA ILE A 92 3.99 -4.82 -7.90
C ILE A 92 4.24 -4.86 -9.41
N LYS A 93 3.17 -4.91 -10.18
CA LYS A 93 3.23 -5.07 -11.62
C LYS A 93 2.43 -4.00 -12.32
N ASP A 94 3.01 -3.39 -13.35
CA ASP A 94 2.36 -2.43 -14.24
C ASP A 94 1.73 -1.24 -13.47
N PHE A 95 2.34 -0.84 -12.34
CA PHE A 95 1.84 0.21 -11.45
C PHE A 95 2.45 1.58 -11.80
N TYR A 96 1.66 2.64 -11.69
CA TYR A 96 2.12 4.02 -11.88
C TYR A 96 2.25 4.76 -10.55
N ALA A 97 3.40 5.37 -10.28
CA ALA A 97 3.63 6.21 -9.10
C ALA A 97 4.19 7.58 -9.51
N GLU A 98 3.63 8.66 -8.96
CA GLU A 98 4.07 10.02 -9.21
C GLU A 98 3.99 10.87 -7.95
N ASP A 99 5.00 11.72 -7.71
CA ASP A 99 5.11 12.59 -6.54
C ASP A 99 4.98 11.80 -5.23
N TYR A 100 6.05 11.07 -4.88
CA TYR A 100 6.03 10.16 -3.73
C TYR A 100 7.35 10.18 -2.96
N GLY A 101 7.35 9.83 -1.67
CA GLY A 101 8.60 9.70 -0.92
C GLY A 101 9.28 8.33 -1.10
N LYS A 102 8.50 7.25 -1.03
CA LYS A 102 8.95 5.85 -1.15
C LYS A 102 7.86 5.00 -1.78
N LEU A 103 8.20 4.27 -2.84
CA LEU A 103 7.25 3.32 -3.44
C LEU A 103 6.90 2.16 -2.49
N VAL A 104 7.90 1.57 -1.84
CA VAL A 104 7.70 0.51 -0.84
C VAL A 104 8.65 0.70 0.32
N ARG A 105 8.13 0.61 1.55
CA ARG A 105 8.91 0.62 2.78
C ARG A 105 8.73 -0.70 3.51
N SER A 106 9.82 -1.47 3.64
CA SER A 106 9.92 -2.48 4.69
C SER A 106 9.94 -1.78 6.04
N CYS A 107 9.01 -2.13 6.94
CA CYS A 107 8.86 -1.44 8.21
C CYS A 107 10.17 -1.42 9.02
N GLY A 108 10.57 -0.22 9.46
CA GLY A 108 11.86 0.02 10.12
C GLY A 108 11.83 -0.13 11.64
N ASN A 109 10.66 0.01 12.25
CA ASN A 109 10.45 0.10 13.70
C ASN A 109 9.23 -0.70 14.18
N CYS A 110 8.71 -1.62 13.37
CA CYS A 110 7.58 -2.45 13.76
C CYS A 110 7.89 -3.29 15.01
N LYS A 111 6.87 -3.56 15.80
CA LYS A 111 6.96 -4.61 16.82
C LYS A 111 7.35 -5.94 16.16
N ASP A 112 8.24 -6.68 16.79
CA ASP A 112 8.80 -7.93 16.25
C ASP A 112 9.45 -7.74 14.86
N ASN A 113 10.20 -6.64 14.70
CA ASN A 113 10.83 -6.30 13.43
C ASN A 113 11.81 -7.40 12.97
N GLY A 114 11.87 -7.61 11.67
CA GLY A 114 12.66 -8.67 11.04
C GLY A 114 12.23 -8.90 9.60
N GLY A 115 12.62 -10.03 9.03
CA GLY A 115 12.33 -10.37 7.64
C GLY A 115 12.23 -11.88 7.39
N PRO A 116 12.25 -12.31 6.12
CA PRO A 116 12.38 -11.47 4.93
C PRO A 116 11.06 -10.76 4.54
N ARG A 117 11.20 -9.56 3.97
CA ARG A 117 10.16 -8.83 3.24
C ARG A 117 10.67 -8.63 1.82
N ASN A 118 10.19 -9.45 0.91
CA ASN A 118 10.65 -9.47 -0.48
C ASN A 118 9.76 -8.57 -1.32
N VAL A 119 10.38 -7.79 -2.21
CA VAL A 119 9.67 -6.87 -3.10
C VAL A 119 10.09 -7.20 -4.52
N VAL A 120 9.10 -7.45 -5.38
CA VAL A 120 9.29 -7.67 -6.82
C VAL A 120 8.53 -6.58 -7.56
N ILE A 121 9.22 -5.82 -8.40
CA ILE A 121 8.63 -4.72 -9.19
C ILE A 121 8.89 -5.02 -10.66
N GLN A 122 7.84 -4.98 -11.49
CA GLN A 122 7.94 -5.30 -12.92
C GLN A 122 7.00 -4.42 -13.75
N GLY A 123 7.50 -3.81 -14.82
CA GLY A 123 6.65 -3.03 -15.74
C GLY A 123 6.07 -1.75 -15.14
N SER A 124 6.49 -1.37 -13.94
CA SER A 124 6.02 -0.15 -13.25
C SER A 124 6.77 1.09 -13.70
N VAL A 125 6.09 2.23 -13.64
CA VAL A 125 6.66 3.56 -13.90
C VAL A 125 6.61 4.36 -12.61
N ALA A 126 7.72 5.02 -12.27
CA ALA A 126 7.83 5.83 -11.07
C ALA A 126 8.48 7.17 -11.45
N VAL A 127 7.81 8.27 -11.14
CA VAL A 127 8.16 9.63 -11.54
C VAL A 127 8.21 10.51 -10.29
N ASP A 128 9.20 11.40 -10.20
CA ASP A 128 9.32 12.39 -9.11
C ASP A 128 9.21 11.79 -7.70
N GLY A 129 10.14 10.86 -7.40
CA GLY A 129 10.21 10.09 -6.15
C GLY A 129 11.36 10.44 -5.21
#